data_AF-A0A1G1ZQ42-F1
#
_entry.id   AF-A0A1G1ZQ42-F1
#
_cell.length_a   1.000
_cell.length_b   1.000
_cell.length_c   1.000
_cell.angle_alpha   90.00
_cell.angle_beta   90.00
_cell.angle_gamma   90.00
#
_symmetry.space_group_name_H-M   'P 1'
#
loop_
_entity.id
_entity.type
_entity.pdbx_description
1 polymer ?
#
loop_
_entity_poly.entity_id
_entity_poly.type
_entity_poly.pdbx_seq_one_letter_code
_entity_poly.pdbx_strand_id
1 'polypeptide(L)'
;MKYKILFKVYLIWFFRRILPLMVLQVLVLILALKIFAGQVFVAKVFENAAVTARAGYWDFFKYLVSAFFQTRPLIQVVILIMLGFGALILRDIGRALITYAGLKVPGGRNLGE
;
A
#
# COMPACT_ATOMS: atom_id res chain seq x y z
N MET A 1 13.05 -4.42 34.82
CA MET A 1 14.06 -3.60 34.08
C MET A 1 14.45 -4.17 32.70
N LYS A 2 14.45 -5.49 32.48
CA LYS A 2 14.86 -6.13 31.19
C LYS A 2 14.07 -5.64 29.95
N TYR A 3 12.77 -5.36 30.07
CA TYR A 3 11.93 -4.84 28.98
C TYR A 3 12.40 -3.51 28.38
N LYS A 4 12.97 -2.60 29.20
CA LYS A 4 13.46 -1.29 28.72
C LYS A 4 14.71 -1.43 27.84
N ILE A 5 15.54 -2.44 28.10
CA ILE A 5 16.76 -2.71 27.33
C ILE A 5 16.41 -3.39 26.01
N LEU A 6 15.51 -4.38 26.03
CA LEU A 6 15.02 -5.04 24.82
C LEU A 6 14.37 -4.04 23.85
N PHE A 7 13.57 -3.11 24.38
CA PHE A 7 12.94 -2.07 23.58
C PHE A 7 13.95 -1.18 22.86
N LYS A 8 15.01 -0.74 23.55
CA LYS A 8 16.07 0.08 22.93
C LYS A 8 16.77 -0.66 21.79
N VAL A 9 17.10 -1.93 21.97
CA VAL A 9 17.76 -2.73 20.93
C VAL A 9 16.85 -2.90 19.71
N TYR A 10 15.56 -3.17 19.94
CA TYR A 10 14.58 -3.32 18.86
C TYR A 10 14.37 -2.00 18.11
N LEU A 11 14.35 -0.88 18.83
CA LEU A 11 14.18 0.46 18.26
C LEU A 11 15.39 0.84 17.40
N ILE A 12 16.62 0.60 17.87
CA ILE A 12 17.84 0.84 17.09
C ILE A 12 17.85 -0.04 15.82
N TRP A 13 17.49 -1.32 15.93
CA TRP A 13 17.41 -2.21 14.79
C TRP A 13 16.34 -1.77 13.79
N PHE A 14 15.16 -1.37 14.27
CA PHE A 14 14.05 -0.89 13.45
C PHE A 14 14.43 0.38 12.67
N PHE A 15 14.99 1.39 13.35
CA PHE A 15 15.41 2.64 12.72
C PHE A 15 16.56 2.46 11.74
N ARG A 16 17.46 1.50 12.00
CA ARG A 16 18.60 1.24 11.12
C ARG A 16 18.24 0.40 9.89
N ARG A 17 17.21 -0.45 9.98
CA ARG A 17 16.94 -1.46 8.94
C ARG A 17 15.56 -1.35 8.29
N ILE A 18 14.49 -1.12 9.06
CA ILE A 18 13.12 -1.11 8.54
C ILE A 18 12.71 0.29 8.11
N LEU A 19 12.98 1.30 8.95
CA LEU A 19 12.59 2.68 8.67
C LEU A 19 13.12 3.20 7.32
N PRO A 20 14.40 3.00 6.93
CA PRO A 20 14.91 3.51 5.65
C PRO A 20 14.19 2.89 4.44
N LEU A 21 13.84 1.59 4.52
CA LEU A 21 13.10 0.91 3.47
C LEU A 21 11.67 1.44 3.36
N MET A 22 10.98 1.66 4.48
CA MET A 22 9.65 2.25 4.49
C MET A 22 9.65 3.69 3.94
N VAL A 23 10.62 4.50 4.35
CA VAL A 23 10.78 5.88 3.86
C VAL A 23 11.00 5.87 2.34
N LEU A 24 11.88 5.00 1.83
CA LEU A 24 12.11 4.87 0.39
C LEU A 24 10.83 4.50 -0.36
N GLN A 25 10.04 3.55 0.15
CA GLN A 25 8.76 3.16 -0.45
C GLN A 25 7.77 4.33 -0.52
N VAL A 26 7.64 5.08 0.58
CA VAL A 26 6.76 6.26 0.64
C VAL A 26 7.22 7.34 -0.33
N LEU A 27 8.53 7.62 -0.41
CA LEU A 27 9.07 8.61 -1.33
C LEU A 27 8.83 8.24 -2.79
N VAL A 28 9.01 6.96 -3.15
CA VAL A 28 8.70 6.47 -4.51
C VAL A 28 7.23 6.67 -4.84
N LEU A 29 6.32 6.37 -3.90
CA LEU A 29 4.89 6.59 -4.11
C LEU A 29 4.51 8.06 -4.27
N ILE A 30 5.09 8.95 -3.47
CA ILE A 30 4.85 10.40 -3.59
C ILE A 30 5.31 10.90 -4.96
N LEU A 31 6.50 10.48 -5.42
CA LEU A 31 7.02 10.86 -6.72
C LEU A 31 6.14 10.33 -7.86
N ALA A 32 5.75 9.06 -7.78
CA ALA A 32 4.86 8.42 -8.75
C ALA A 32 3.52 9.17 -8.83
N LEU A 33 2.92 9.50 -7.69
CA LEU A 33 1.66 10.23 -7.61
C LEU A 33 1.78 11.65 -8.20
N LYS A 34 2.90 12.34 -7.97
CA LYS A 34 3.17 13.65 -8.55
C LYS A 34 3.26 13.59 -10.08
N ILE A 35 3.96 12.60 -10.63
CA ILE A 35 4.07 12.38 -12.08
C ILE A 35 2.69 12.04 -12.67
N PHE A 36 1.96 11.14 -12.00
CA PHE A 36 0.61 10.74 -12.40
C PHE A 36 -0.35 11.93 -12.46
N ALA A 37 -0.40 12.74 -11.40
CA ALA A 37 -1.29 13.90 -11.31
C ALA A 37 -1.01 14.97 -12.38
N GLY A 38 0.24 15.13 -12.81
CA GLY A 38 0.60 16.06 -13.89
C GLY A 38 0.23 15.58 -15.30
N GLN A 39 -0.18 14.31 -15.46
CA GLN A 39 -0.37 13.66 -16.76
C GLN A 39 -1.77 13.07 -16.93
N VAL A 40 -2.51 12.87 -15.83
CA VAL A 40 -3.82 12.24 -15.82
C VAL A 40 -4.87 13.19 -15.23
N PHE A 41 -5.90 13.48 -16.01
CA PHE A 41 -7.08 14.22 -15.55
C PHE A 41 -8.02 13.30 -14.77
N VAL A 42 -7.78 13.19 -13.47
CA VAL A 42 -8.52 12.30 -12.56
C VAL A 42 -10.03 12.48 -12.68
N ALA A 43 -10.52 13.73 -12.75
CA ALA A 43 -11.94 14.02 -12.89
C ALA A 43 -12.58 13.34 -14.12
N LYS A 44 -11.90 13.39 -15.28
CA LYS A 44 -12.38 12.76 -16.52
C LYS A 44 -12.31 11.24 -16.46
N VAL A 45 -11.28 10.70 -15.80
CA VAL A 45 -11.17 9.26 -15.58
C VAL A 45 -12.34 8.75 -14.74
N PHE A 46 -12.69 9.46 -13.66
CA PHE A 46 -13.83 9.12 -12.80
C PHE A 46 -15.18 9.28 -13.50
N GLU A 47 -15.36 10.34 -14.30
CA GLU A 47 -16.57 10.54 -15.11
C GLU A 47 -16.79 9.37 -16.08
N ASN A 48 -15.78 9.03 -16.87
CA ASN A 48 -15.83 7.92 -17.82
C ASN A 48 -16.01 6.56 -17.13
N ALA A 49 -15.35 6.39 -15.98
CA ALA A 49 -15.47 5.18 -15.16
C ALA A 49 -16.91 5.04 -14.62
N ALA A 50 -17.52 6.12 -14.14
CA ALA A 50 -18.88 6.12 -13.61
C ALA A 50 -19.92 5.86 -14.70
N VAL A 51 -19.75 6.46 -15.88
CA VAL A 51 -20.61 6.19 -17.05
C VAL A 51 -20.54 4.71 -17.42
N THR A 52 -19.32 4.15 -17.50
CA THR A 52 -19.15 2.73 -17.87
C THR A 52 -19.64 1.77 -16.78
N ALA A 53 -19.47 2.13 -15.51
CA ALA A 53 -19.94 1.32 -14.39
C ALA A 53 -21.46 1.16 -14.36
N ARG A 54 -22.21 2.15 -14.89
CA ARG A 54 -23.67 2.05 -15.06
C ARG A 54 -24.09 1.03 -16.12
N ALA A 55 -23.23 0.73 -17.10
CA ALA A 55 -23.50 -0.25 -18.15
C ALA A 55 -23.36 -1.70 -17.64
N GLY A 56 -22.44 -1.93 -16.67
CA GLY A 56 -22.30 -3.22 -16.00
C GLY A 56 -20.87 -3.48 -15.51
N TYR A 57 -20.73 -4.43 -14.58
CA TYR A 57 -19.43 -4.81 -14.00
C TYR A 57 -18.41 -5.27 -15.05
N TRP A 58 -18.88 -6.00 -16.07
CA TRP A 58 -18.00 -6.50 -17.14
C TRP A 58 -17.48 -5.38 -18.04
N ASP A 59 -18.33 -4.42 -18.38
CA ASP A 59 -17.93 -3.28 -19.20
C ASP A 59 -17.00 -2.34 -18.45
N PHE A 60 -17.21 -2.18 -17.14
CA PHE A 60 -16.28 -1.48 -16.27
C PHE A 60 -14.88 -2.13 -16.27
N PHE A 61 -14.83 -3.47 -16.17
CA PHE A 61 -13.56 -4.20 -16.23
C PHE A 61 -12.86 -4.04 -17.59
N LYS A 62 -13.60 -4.16 -18.70
CA LYS A 62 -13.07 -3.91 -20.04
C LYS A 62 -12.52 -2.49 -20.17
N TYR A 63 -13.25 -1.50 -19.66
CA TYR A 63 -12.80 -0.11 -19.67
C TYR A 63 -11.51 0.07 -18.88
N LEU A 64 -11.38 -0.52 -17.68
CA LEU A 64 -10.14 -0.48 -16.89
C LEU A 64 -8.94 -1.02 -17.67
N VAL A 65 -9.10 -2.20 -18.25
CA VAL A 65 -8.03 -2.86 -19.03
C VAL A 65 -7.69 -2.04 -20.27
N SER A 66 -8.71 -1.61 -21.02
CA SER A 66 -8.54 -0.81 -22.23
C SER A 66 -7.88 0.54 -21.94
N ALA A 67 -8.33 1.25 -20.90
CA ALA A 67 -7.77 2.53 -20.49
C ALA A 67 -6.30 2.39 -20.09
N PHE A 68 -5.92 1.29 -19.43
CA PHE A 68 -4.53 1.02 -19.11
C PHE A 68 -3.67 0.86 -20.38
N PHE A 69 -4.09 0.01 -21.32
CA PHE A 69 -3.33 -0.24 -22.56
C PHE A 69 -3.28 0.95 -23.52
N GLN A 70 -4.31 1.80 -23.52
CA GLN A 70 -4.36 3.01 -24.36
C GLN A 70 -3.60 4.21 -23.76
N THR A 71 -3.18 4.11 -22.50
CA THR A 71 -2.42 5.16 -21.82
C THR A 71 -0.94 5.16 -22.26
N ARG A 72 -0.27 6.32 -22.15
CA ARG A 72 1.16 6.46 -22.46
C ARG A 72 2.03 5.44 -21.67
N PRO A 73 3.07 4.84 -22.28
CA PRO A 73 3.92 3.86 -21.60
C PRO A 73 4.51 4.34 -20.26
N LEU A 74 4.91 5.61 -20.18
CA LEU A 74 5.40 6.20 -18.93
C LEU A 74 4.37 6.11 -17.80
N ILE A 75 3.10 6.39 -18.10
CA ILE A 75 2.04 6.38 -17.09
C ILE A 75 1.63 4.96 -16.74
N GLN A 76 1.70 4.02 -17.68
CA GLN A 76 1.55 2.59 -17.39
C GLN A 76 2.57 2.13 -16.35
N VAL A 77 3.84 2.48 -16.53
CA VAL A 77 4.91 2.18 -15.56
C VAL A 77 4.63 2.82 -14.20
N VAL A 78 4.20 4.09 -14.18
CA VAL A 78 3.83 4.79 -12.94
C VAL A 78 2.67 4.08 -12.21
N ILE A 79 1.63 3.67 -12.93
CA ILE A 79 0.51 2.90 -12.38
C ILE A 79 1.02 1.58 -11.78
N LEU A 80 1.88 0.85 -12.49
CA LEU A 80 2.44 -0.42 -12.01
C LEU A 80 3.31 -0.24 -10.76
N ILE A 81 4.12 0.83 -10.69
CA ILE A 81 4.89 1.19 -9.51
C ILE A 81 3.95 1.47 -8.33
N MET A 82 2.91 2.27 -8.54
CA MET A 82 1.93 2.57 -7.49
C MET A 82 1.21 1.32 -6.99
N LEU A 83 0.78 0.44 -7.89
CA LEU A 83 0.14 -0.83 -7.53
C LEU A 83 1.11 -1.77 -6.80
N GLY A 84 2.34 -1.90 -7.28
CA GLY A 84 3.36 -2.77 -6.69
C GLY A 84 3.75 -2.33 -5.28
N PHE A 85 4.10 -1.06 -5.10
CA PHE A 85 4.44 -0.53 -3.77
C PHE A 85 3.21 -0.46 -2.86
N GLY A 86 2.03 -0.13 -3.40
CA GLY A 86 0.77 -0.20 -2.66
C GLY A 86 0.47 -1.59 -2.13
N ALA A 87 0.67 -2.64 -2.95
CA ALA A 87 0.51 -4.02 -2.54
C ALA A 87 1.53 -4.44 -1.47
N LEU A 88 2.78 -3.98 -1.56
CA LEU A 88 3.80 -4.23 -0.52
C LEU A 88 3.40 -3.60 0.82
N ILE A 89 2.92 -2.36 0.82
CA ILE A 89 2.43 -1.68 2.02
C ILE A 89 1.23 -2.43 2.59
N LEU A 90 0.25 -2.79 1.75
CA LEU A 90 -0.93 -3.52 2.19
C LEU A 90 -0.56 -4.87 2.81
N ARG A 91 0.42 -5.58 2.22
CA ARG A 91 0.97 -6.83 2.76
C ARG A 91 1.60 -6.61 4.14
N ASP A 92 2.40 -5.56 4.29
CA ASP A 92 3.11 -5.28 5.53
C ASP A 92 2.12 -4.86 6.65
N ILE A 93 1.10 -4.08 6.32
CA ILE A 93 -0.04 -3.76 7.21
C ILE A 93 -0.79 -5.04 7.58
N GLY A 94 -1.13 -5.90 6.61
CA GLY A 94 -1.83 -7.16 6.85
C GLY A 94 -1.06 -8.07 7.81
N ARG A 95 0.25 -8.21 7.63
CA ARG A 95 1.12 -8.96 8.55
C ARG A 95 1.14 -8.37 9.95
N ALA A 96 1.21 -7.05 10.07
CA ALA A 96 1.13 -6.38 11.38
C ALA A 96 -0.21 -6.67 12.05
N LEU A 97 -1.34 -6.45 11.35
CA LEU A 97 -2.68 -6.70 11.86
C LEU A 97 -2.89 -8.16 12.30
N ILE A 98 -2.46 -9.13 11.49
CA ILE A 98 -2.53 -10.56 11.84
C ILE A 98 -1.69 -10.86 13.08
N THR A 99 -0.51 -10.26 13.21
CA THR A 99 0.36 -10.44 14.40
C THR A 99 -0.32 -9.88 15.66
N TYR A 100 -0.94 -8.69 15.57
CA TYR A 100 -1.66 -8.09 16.70
C TYR A 100 -2.98 -8.80 17.01
N ALA A 101 -3.70 -9.31 15.99
CA ALA A 101 -4.92 -10.09 16.17
C ALA A 101 -4.62 -11.48 16.76
N GLY A 102 -3.52 -12.12 16.34
CA GLY A 102 -3.04 -13.40 16.87
C GLY A 102 -2.49 -13.32 18.30
N LEU A 103 -2.10 -12.13 18.79
CA LEU A 103 -1.79 -11.89 20.20
C LEU A 103 -3.04 -11.82 21.09
N LYS A 104 -4.24 -11.72 20.52
CA LYS A 104 -5.51 -11.81 21.23
C LYS A 104 -5.92 -13.28 21.38
N VAL A 105 -5.05 -14.09 21.97
CA VAL A 105 -5.39 -15.46 22.40
C VAL A 105 -6.37 -15.35 23.58
N PRO A 106 -7.59 -15.92 23.49
CA PRO A 106 -8.51 -15.98 24.61
C PRO A 106 -8.04 -17.07 25.57
N GLY A 107 -7.39 -16.69 26.67
CA GLY A 107 -6.99 -17.65 27.69
C GLY A 107 -5.88 -17.12 28.58
N GLY A 108 -6.27 -16.60 29.74
CA GLY A 108 -5.33 -16.13 30.75
C GLY A 108 -4.37 -17.22 31.23
N ARG A 109 -3.13 -16.82 31.47
CA ARG A 109 -2.31 -17.28 32.58
C ARG A 109 -1.29 -16.21 32.92
N ASN A 110 -1.34 -15.76 34.17
CA ASN A 110 -0.32 -14.93 34.79
C ASN A 110 1.01 -15.69 34.76
N LEU A 111 2.03 -15.13 34.13
CA LEU A 111 3.42 -15.56 34.32
C LEU A 111 4.02 -14.62 35.35
N GLY A 112 3.66 -14.90 36.60
CA GLY A 112 4.07 -14.21 37.80
C GLY A 112 3.95 -15.15 39.01
N GLU A 113 4.45 -16.37 38.85
CA GLU A 113 4.96 -17.25 39.91
C GLU A 113 6.28 -17.86 39.42
#